data_AF-A0A5N3V8Y0-F1
#
_entry.id   AF-A0A5N3V8Y0-F1
#
_cell.length_a   1.000
_cell.length_b   1.000
_cell.length_c   1.000
_cell.angle_alpha   90.00
_cell.angle_beta   90.00
_cell.angle_gamma   90.00
#
_symmetry.space_group_name_H-M   'P 1'
#
loop_
_entity.id
_entity.type
_entity.pdbx_description
1 polymer ?
#
loop_
_entity_poly.entity_id
_entity_poly.type
_entity_poly.pdbx_seq_one_letter_code
_entity_poly.pdbx_strand_id
1 'polypeptide(L)'
;MAPTKKGSEKKKDWSAINEVVAREYTINIHKRLHEVGFKKYAPRALKEIWKFAMKEMGTPDVHMDTRLNKAVWAKGIRNVAYRIHVRLSRKRNEDKDLPNKLYMLVIYVPVTTFEDPQTVSVDEN
;
A
#
# COMPACT_ATOMS: atom_id res chain seq x y z
N MET A 1 38.63 19.30 -22.75
CA MET A 1 37.59 19.76 -21.80
C MET A 1 37.13 18.55 -21.00
N ALA A 2 37.28 18.56 -19.68
CA ALA A 2 36.87 17.46 -18.81
C ALA A 2 35.33 17.48 -18.60
N PRO A 3 34.65 16.32 -18.56
CA PRO A 3 33.22 16.29 -18.28
C PRO A 3 32.95 16.67 -16.82
N THR A 4 32.07 17.65 -16.63
CA THR A 4 31.63 18.14 -15.32
C THR A 4 30.76 17.09 -14.62
N LYS A 5 31.07 16.77 -13.36
CA LYS A 5 30.26 15.90 -12.50
C LYS A 5 28.86 16.51 -12.33
N LYS A 6 27.83 15.85 -12.86
CA LYS A 6 26.43 16.15 -12.51
C LYS A 6 26.28 15.95 -11.00
N GLY A 7 25.86 17.02 -10.31
CA GLY A 7 25.63 17.02 -8.88
C GLY A 7 24.65 15.92 -8.48
N SER A 8 25.05 15.10 -7.52
CA SER A 8 24.16 14.17 -6.83
C SER A 8 23.10 14.98 -6.09
N GLU A 9 21.85 14.85 -6.55
CA GLU A 9 20.68 15.36 -5.89
C GLU A 9 20.66 14.80 -4.45
N LYS A 10 20.82 15.68 -3.45
CA LYS A 10 20.84 15.28 -2.04
C LYS A 10 19.50 14.63 -1.71
N LYS A 11 19.51 13.33 -1.41
CA LYS A 11 18.35 12.64 -0.84
C LYS A 11 17.96 13.36 0.45
N LYS A 12 16.73 13.86 0.48
CA LYS A 12 16.15 14.54 1.65
C LYS A 12 16.17 13.54 2.82
N ASP A 13 16.93 13.85 3.87
CA ASP A 13 16.98 13.01 5.07
C ASP A 13 15.57 12.90 5.65
N TRP A 14 15.10 11.66 5.75
CA TRP A 14 13.77 11.34 6.25
C TRP A 14 13.82 11.40 7.79
N SER A 15 13.03 12.27 8.42
CA SER A 15 12.98 12.39 9.87
C SER A 15 12.33 11.16 10.51
N ALA A 16 12.73 10.79 11.73
CA ALA A 16 12.20 9.64 12.47
C ALA A 16 10.66 9.68 12.65
N ILE A 17 10.07 10.88 12.72
CA ILE A 17 8.62 11.08 12.79
C ILE A 17 7.94 10.63 11.49
N ASN A 18 8.57 10.88 10.35
CA ASN A 18 8.02 10.40 9.09
C ASN A 18 8.18 8.88 8.98
N GLU A 19 9.02 8.19 9.78
CA GLU A 19 9.29 6.75 9.63
C GLU A 19 8.08 5.88 10.01
N VAL A 20 7.36 6.23 11.06
CA VAL A 20 6.15 5.52 11.50
C VAL A 20 4.95 6.36 11.10
N VAL A 21 4.14 5.86 10.17
CA VAL A 21 3.04 6.61 9.57
C VAL A 21 1.89 5.65 9.31
N ALA A 22 0.68 6.06 9.70
CA ALA A 22 -0.56 5.43 9.29
C ALA A 22 -1.37 6.38 8.41
N ARG A 23 -1.84 5.86 7.27
CA ARG A 23 -2.65 6.62 6.30
C ARG A 23 -3.74 5.75 5.72
N GLU A 24 -4.89 6.34 5.52
CA GLU A 24 -6.02 5.73 4.84
C GLU A 24 -6.07 6.17 3.39
N TYR A 25 -6.22 5.19 2.51
CA TYR A 25 -6.21 5.36 1.07
C TYR A 25 -7.38 4.62 0.44
N THR A 26 -7.96 5.20 -0.60
CA THR A 26 -8.87 4.48 -1.50
C THR A 26 -8.14 4.06 -2.76
N ILE A 27 -8.01 2.75 -2.95
CA ILE A 27 -7.37 2.18 -4.13
C ILE A 27 -8.44 1.95 -5.20
N ASN A 28 -8.28 2.59 -6.35
CA ASN A 28 -9.06 2.25 -7.54
C ASN A 28 -8.50 0.98 -8.19
N ILE A 29 -9.15 -0.15 -7.91
CA ILE A 29 -8.77 -1.47 -8.40
C ILE A 29 -9.27 -1.67 -9.83
N HIS A 30 -10.44 -1.12 -10.18
CA HIS A 30 -11.02 -1.24 -11.52
C HIS A 30 -10.05 -0.77 -12.60
N LYS A 31 -9.41 0.40 -12.41
CA LYS A 31 -8.39 0.92 -13.34
C LYS A 31 -7.15 0.03 -13.44
N ARG A 32 -6.79 -0.68 -12.36
CA ARG A 32 -5.58 -1.54 -12.31
C ARG A 32 -5.80 -2.94 -12.84
N LEU A 33 -7.05 -3.40 -12.87
CA LEU A 33 -7.47 -4.68 -13.41
C LEU A 33 -7.99 -4.60 -14.84
N HIS A 34 -7.93 -3.42 -15.47
CA HIS A 34 -8.27 -3.26 -16.88
C HIS A 34 -7.47 -4.26 -17.73
N GLU A 35 -8.12 -4.90 -18.71
CA GLU A 35 -7.54 -5.92 -19.61
C GLU A 35 -6.99 -7.21 -18.97
N VAL A 36 -7.16 -7.40 -17.65
CA VAL A 36 -6.75 -8.65 -17.01
C VAL A 36 -7.75 -9.77 -17.36
N GLY A 37 -7.28 -11.02 -17.50
CA GLY A 37 -8.19 -12.16 -17.69
C GLY A 37 -9.01 -12.46 -16.43
N PHE A 38 -10.30 -12.80 -16.57
CA PHE A 38 -11.23 -12.97 -15.43
C PHE A 38 -10.76 -13.94 -14.35
N LYS A 39 -10.09 -15.05 -14.72
CA LYS A 39 -9.54 -16.02 -13.77
C LYS A 39 -8.35 -15.48 -12.96
N LYS A 40 -7.86 -14.27 -13.26
CA LYS A 40 -6.72 -13.64 -12.59
C LYS A 40 -7.11 -12.36 -11.84
N TYR A 41 -8.39 -11.96 -11.84
CA TYR A 41 -8.84 -10.67 -11.27
C TYR A 41 -8.51 -10.53 -9.77
N ALA A 42 -9.06 -11.38 -8.89
CA ALA A 42 -8.79 -11.31 -7.46
C ALA A 42 -7.30 -11.52 -7.09
N PRO A 43 -6.59 -12.54 -7.65
CA PRO A 43 -5.15 -12.69 -7.42
C PRO A 43 -4.34 -11.47 -7.88
N ARG A 44 -4.72 -10.84 -9.00
CA ARG A 44 -4.05 -9.65 -9.50
C ARG A 44 -4.38 -8.43 -8.65
N ALA A 45 -5.60 -8.32 -8.14
CA ALA A 45 -6.02 -7.23 -7.26
C ALA A 45 -5.11 -7.17 -6.02
N LEU A 46 -4.87 -8.32 -5.37
CA LEU A 46 -3.96 -8.41 -4.23
C LEU A 46 -2.54 -7.98 -4.58
N LYS A 47 -2.01 -8.40 -5.74
CA LYS A 47 -0.69 -7.97 -6.22
C LYS A 47 -0.63 -6.46 -6.49
N GLU A 48 -1.69 -5.88 -7.02
CA GLU A 48 -1.77 -4.44 -7.29
C GLU A 48 -1.94 -3.61 -6.01
N ILE A 49 -2.61 -4.17 -4.97
CA ILE A 49 -2.67 -3.57 -3.64
C ILE A 49 -1.28 -3.64 -2.98
N TRP A 50 -0.61 -4.79 -3.03
CA TRP A 50 0.75 -4.96 -2.54
C TRP A 50 1.73 -3.98 -3.20
N LYS A 51 1.68 -3.87 -4.53
CA LYS A 51 2.48 -2.92 -5.31
C LYS A 51 2.16 -1.46 -4.98
N PHE A 52 0.89 -1.13 -4.73
CA PHE A 52 0.50 0.20 -4.27
C PHE A 52 1.21 0.57 -2.99
N ALA A 53 1.16 -0.37 -2.05
CA ALA A 53 1.57 -0.20 -0.69
C ALA A 53 3.10 -0.02 -0.61
N MET A 54 3.84 -0.86 -1.35
CA MET A 54 5.28 -0.72 -1.54
C MET A 54 5.66 0.63 -2.18
N LYS A 55 4.87 1.13 -3.14
CA LYS A 55 5.13 2.41 -3.82
C LYS A 55 4.91 3.62 -2.91
N GLU A 56 3.82 3.64 -2.16
CA GLU A 56 3.45 4.78 -1.30
C GLU A 56 4.35 4.87 -0.05
N MET A 57 4.64 3.73 0.58
CA MET A 57 5.36 3.71 1.87
C MET A 57 6.86 3.40 1.73
N GLY A 58 7.31 3.00 0.54
CA GLY A 58 8.73 2.76 0.23
C GLY A 58 9.36 1.56 0.94
N THR A 59 8.56 0.71 1.58
CA THR A 59 9.03 -0.49 2.29
C THR A 59 8.81 -1.74 1.45
N PRO A 60 9.83 -2.61 1.30
CA PRO A 60 9.68 -3.84 0.54
C PRO A 60 8.90 -4.91 1.30
N ASP A 61 8.91 -4.86 2.63
CA ASP A 61 8.21 -5.80 3.49
C ASP A 61 6.76 -5.36 3.75
N VAL A 62 5.82 -6.15 3.26
CA VAL A 62 4.40 -5.82 3.22
C VAL A 62 3.56 -7.01 3.66
N HIS A 63 2.83 -6.81 4.74
CA HIS A 63 1.91 -7.77 5.32
C HIS A 63 0.48 -7.36 4.99
N MET A 64 -0.24 -8.20 4.23
CA MET A 64 -1.66 -8.00 3.94
C MET A 64 -2.51 -8.68 4.99
N ASP A 65 -3.45 -7.95 5.59
CA ASP A 65 -4.37 -8.53 6.56
C ASP A 65 -5.30 -9.56 5.91
N THR A 66 -5.67 -10.57 6.69
CA THR A 66 -6.59 -11.63 6.26
C THR A 66 -7.99 -11.09 5.97
N ARG A 67 -8.44 -10.03 6.66
CA ARG A 67 -9.76 -9.40 6.38
C ARG A 67 -9.76 -8.71 5.02
N LEU A 68 -8.65 -8.09 4.63
CA LEU A 68 -8.48 -7.52 3.29
C LEU A 68 -8.55 -8.59 2.22
N ASN A 69 -7.88 -9.72 2.44
CA ASN A 69 -7.98 -10.86 1.53
C ASN A 69 -9.45 -11.33 1.40
N LYS A 70 -10.16 -11.52 2.52
CA LYS A 70 -11.58 -11.89 2.49
C LYS A 70 -12.44 -10.88 1.73
N ALA A 71 -12.22 -9.58 1.92
CA ALA A 71 -12.95 -8.52 1.22
C ALA A 71 -12.72 -8.53 -0.30
N VAL A 72 -11.47 -8.75 -0.74
CA VAL A 72 -11.12 -8.85 -2.17
C VAL A 72 -11.78 -10.07 -2.82
N TRP A 73 -11.84 -11.20 -2.09
CA TRP A 73 -12.41 -12.46 -2.58
C TRP A 73 -13.91 -12.63 -2.31
N ALA A 74 -14.57 -11.68 -1.64
CA ALA A 74 -15.95 -11.81 -1.16
C ALA A 74 -16.98 -12.13 -2.26
N LYS A 75 -16.75 -11.64 -3.48
CA LYS A 75 -17.62 -11.88 -4.66
C LYS A 75 -17.02 -12.90 -5.65
N GLY A 76 -16.05 -13.69 -5.19
CA GLY A 76 -15.33 -14.66 -5.99
C GLY A 76 -14.19 -14.05 -6.84
N ILE A 77 -13.69 -14.84 -7.79
CA ILE A 77 -12.44 -14.53 -8.50
C ILE A 77 -12.55 -13.39 -9.52
N ARG A 78 -13.74 -13.20 -10.11
CA ARG A 78 -13.98 -12.26 -11.22
C ARG A 78 -14.47 -10.89 -10.75
N ASN A 79 -15.36 -10.84 -9.76
CA ASN A 79 -16.13 -9.66 -9.43
C ASN A 79 -15.55 -8.87 -8.25
N VAL A 80 -14.27 -8.50 -8.33
CA VAL A 80 -13.60 -7.71 -7.28
C VAL A 80 -14.25 -6.33 -7.16
N ALA A 81 -14.30 -5.79 -5.94
CA ALA A 81 -14.76 -4.42 -5.71
C ALA A 81 -13.95 -3.41 -6.53
N TYR A 82 -14.62 -2.43 -7.14
CA TYR A 82 -13.97 -1.43 -8.00
C TYR A 82 -13.03 -0.51 -7.23
N ARG A 83 -13.38 -0.20 -5.99
CA ARG A 83 -12.59 0.58 -5.06
C ARG A 83 -12.51 -0.16 -3.73
N ILE A 84 -11.36 -0.13 -3.08
CA ILE A 84 -11.19 -0.66 -1.73
C ILE A 84 -10.51 0.41 -0.89
N HIS A 85 -11.09 0.67 0.29
CA HIS A 85 -10.48 1.54 1.29
C HIS A 85 -9.57 0.71 2.19
N VAL A 86 -8.33 1.15 2.31
CA VAL A 86 -7.30 0.46 3.08
C VAL A 86 -6.56 1.43 3.98
N ARG A 87 -6.22 0.97 5.18
CA ARG A 87 -5.28 1.64 6.07
C ARG A 87 -3.89 1.02 5.88
N LEU A 88 -2.93 1.84 5.52
CA LEU A 88 -1.52 1.49 5.39
C LEU A 88 -0.80 2.00 6.62
N SER A 89 -0.26 1.09 7.43
CA SER A 89 0.48 1.43 8.65
C SER A 89 1.91 0.94 8.50
N ARG A 90 2.89 1.85 8.49
CA ARG A 90 4.30 1.48 8.48
C ARG A 90 4.81 1.50 9.92
N LYS A 91 5.29 0.35 10.38
CA LYS A 91 5.69 0.09 11.77
C LYS A 91 7.14 -0.36 11.83
N ARG A 92 7.77 -0.15 12.99
CA ARG A 92 9.11 -0.68 13.28
C ARG A 92 9.00 -2.14 13.66
N ASN A 93 9.93 -2.93 13.18
CA ASN A 93 10.08 -4.30 13.60
C ASN A 93 10.68 -4.35 15.00
N GLU A 94 10.18 -5.24 15.85
CA GLU A 94 10.70 -5.43 17.21
C GLU A 94 12.01 -6.23 17.19
N ASP A 95 12.13 -7.14 16.24
CA ASP A 95 13.32 -7.95 16.02
C ASP A 95 14.39 -7.16 15.24
N LYS A 96 15.55 -7.00 15.87
CA LYS A 96 16.69 -6.25 15.33
C LYS A 96 17.52 -7.04 14.33
N ASP A 97 17.35 -8.37 14.29
CA ASP A 97 18.13 -9.26 13.44
C ASP A 97 17.52 -9.39 12.03
N LEU A 98 16.31 -8.87 11.83
CA LEU A 98 15.67 -8.83 10.51
C LEU A 98 16.32 -7.76 9.60
N PRO A 99 16.53 -8.07 8.30
CA PRO A 99 17.20 -7.16 7.37
C PRO A 99 16.42 -5.86 7.14
N ASN A 100 15.08 -5.92 7.30
CA ASN A 100 14.19 -4.77 7.16
C ASN A 100 13.76 -4.27 8.55
N LYS A 101 14.19 -3.06 8.90
CA LYS A 101 13.82 -2.39 10.16
C LYS A 101 12.35 -1.96 10.23
N LEU A 102 11.73 -1.77 9.07
CA LEU A 102 10.34 -1.33 8.93
C LEU A 102 9.57 -2.36 8.13
N TYR A 103 8.38 -2.68 8.61
CA TYR A 103 7.39 -3.44 7.86
C TYR A 103 6.13 -2.60 7.70
N MET A 104 5.30 -2.95 6.73
CA MET A 104 4.04 -2.27 6.53
C MET A 104 2.89 -3.25 6.58
N LEU A 105 1.86 -2.87 7.33
CA LEU A 105 0.62 -3.60 7.51
C LEU A 105 -0.50 -2.92 6.71
N VAL A 106 -1.15 -3.70 5.85
CA VAL A 106 -2.31 -3.24 5.05
C VAL A 106 -3.57 -3.83 5.63
N ILE A 107 -4.43 -2.97 6.18
CA ILE A 107 -5.68 -3.34 6.83
C ILE A 107 -6.86 -2.88 5.96
N TYR A 108 -7.89 -3.72 5.88
CA TYR A 108 -9.15 -3.34 5.27
C TYR A 108 -9.99 -2.49 6.21
N VAL A 109 -10.45 -1.34 5.71
CA VAL A 109 -11.37 -0.47 6.43
C VAL A 109 -12.72 -0.54 5.70
N PRO A 110 -13.78 -1.06 6.36
CA PRO A 110 -15.11 -1.08 5.75
C PRO A 110 -15.64 0.36 5.68
N VAL A 111 -16.08 0.77 4.50
CA VAL A 111 -16.69 2.09 4.27
C VAL A 111 -18.00 1.91 3.52
N THR A 112 -19.00 2.71 3.89
CA THR A 112 -20.34 2.67 3.30
C THR A 112 -20.41 3.42 1.95
N THR A 113 -19.70 4.54 1.80
CA THR A 113 -19.68 5.35 0.57
C THR A 113 -18.25 5.74 0.16
N PHE A 114 -18.04 5.97 -1.14
CA PHE A 114 -16.74 6.38 -1.71
C PHE A 114 -16.83 7.77 -2.38
N GLU A 115 -17.72 8.63 -1.89
CA GLU A 115 -18.02 9.91 -2.52
C GLU A 115 -16.90 10.94 -2.34
N ASP A 116 -16.15 10.91 -1.22
CA ASP A 116 -15.03 11.84 -0.98
C ASP A 116 -13.78 11.19 -0.32
N PRO A 117 -13.10 10.23 -0.97
CA PRO A 117 -11.96 9.59 -0.33
C PRO A 117 -10.69 10.43 -0.53
N GLN A 118 -10.51 11.46 0.29
CA GLN A 118 -9.19 12.06 0.48
C GLN A 118 -8.27 11.08 1.22
N THR A 119 -6.96 11.18 0.98
CA THR A 119 -5.97 10.46 1.79
C THR A 119 -5.97 11.08 3.18
N VAL A 120 -6.39 10.32 4.18
CA VAL A 120 -6.44 10.79 5.57
C VAL A 120 -5.20 10.26 6.30
N SER A 121 -4.49 11.16 7.00
CA SER A 121 -3.46 10.72 7.95
C SER A 121 -4.16 10.28 9.23
N VAL A 122 -3.86 9.08 9.69
CA VAL A 122 -4.49 8.50 10.88
C VAL A 122 -3.44 8.49 11.99
N ASP A 123 -3.81 9.03 13.14
CA ASP A 123 -2.96 8.93 14.34
C ASP A 123 -3.08 7.52 14.93
N GLU A 124 -1.94 6.88 15.18
CA GLU A 124 -1.90 5.64 15.97
C GLU A 124 -2.03 6.03 17.45
N ASN A 125 -3.18 5.76 18.05
CA ASN A 125 -3.42 5.91 19.49
C ASN A 125 -3.02 4.65 20.26
#